data_AF-A0A7C6CXD5-F1
#
_entry.id   AF-A0A7C6CXD5-F1
#
_cell.length_a   1.000
_cell.length_b   1.000
_cell.length_c   1.000
_cell.angle_alpha   90.00
_cell.angle_beta   90.00
_cell.angle_gamma   90.00
#
_symmetry.space_group_name_H-M   'P 1'
#
loop_
_entity.id
_entity.type
_entity.pdbx_description
1 polymer ?
#
loop_
_entity_poly.entity_id
_entity_poly.type
_entity_poly.pdbx_seq_one_letter_code
_entity_poly.pdbx_strand_id
1 'polypeptide(L)' 'MDFDVGMTRIFPCPICGVDTPHNVKARRGHMYGVLCSNCRCGSVVSDVELRIYQLKWEEELQAILDSLIDDPLGIDDE' A
#
# COMPACT_ATOMS: atom_id res chain seq x y z
N MET A 1 -3.30 -14.98 3.30
CA MET A 1 -4.21 -13.85 3.39
C MET A 1 -4.60 -13.58 1.96
N ASP A 2 -5.87 -13.77 1.65
CA ASP A 2 -6.40 -13.60 0.30
C ASP A 2 -6.91 -12.17 0.15
N PHE A 3 -6.65 -11.52 -0.98
CA PHE A 3 -7.14 -10.15 -1.23
C PHE A 3 -8.46 -10.21 -2.00
N ASP A 4 -9.57 -9.92 -1.33
CA ASP A 4 -10.88 -10.00 -1.96
C ASP A 4 -11.07 -8.92 -3.03
N VAL A 5 -11.86 -9.27 -4.05
CA VAL A 5 -12.27 -8.29 -5.07
C VAL A 5 -13.07 -7.18 -4.38
N GLY A 6 -12.75 -5.93 -4.72
CA GLY A 6 -13.30 -4.75 -4.09
C GLY A 6 -12.46 -4.20 -2.93
N MET A 7 -11.47 -4.96 -2.44
CA MET A 7 -10.50 -4.43 -1.48
C MET A 7 -9.58 -3.41 -2.13
N THR A 8 -9.06 -2.51 -1.29
CA THR A 8 -8.02 -1.55 -1.66
C THR A 8 -6.70 -1.96 -1.04
N ARG A 9 -5.61 -1.88 -1.81
CA ARG A 9 -4.23 -2.12 -1.35
C ARG A 9 -3.38 -0.91 -1.74
N ILE A 10 -2.51 -0.48 -0.84
CA ILE A 10 -1.51 0.56 -1.13
C ILE A 10 -0.25 -0.15 -1.58
N PHE A 11 0.29 0.24 -2.73
CA PHE A 11 1.58 -0.21 -3.25
C PHE A 11 2.02 0.69 -4.43
N PRO A 12 3.31 0.70 -4.80
CA PRO A 12 3.82 1.48 -5.92
C PRO A 12 3.25 0.96 -7.24
N CYS A 13 2.56 1.84 -7.96
CA CYS A 13 1.98 1.48 -9.24
C CYS A 13 3.07 1.07 -10.24
N PRO A 14 3.01 -0.11 -10.88
CA PRO A 14 4.00 -0.53 -11.88
C PRO A 14 3.99 0.34 -13.14
N ILE A 15 2.94 1.14 -13.32
CA ILE A 15 2.75 1.98 -14.50
C ILE A 15 3.22 3.42 -14.24
N CYS A 16 2.83 4.03 -13.11
CA CYS A 16 3.16 5.43 -12.83
C CYS A 16 4.15 5.63 -11.66
N GLY A 17 4.58 4.57 -10.99
CA GLY A 17 5.56 4.61 -9.89
C GLY A 17 5.05 5.18 -8.56
N VAL A 18 3.89 5.85 -8.56
CA VAL A 18 3.31 6.47 -7.36
C VAL A 18 2.84 5.42 -6.37
N ASP A 19 3.21 5.57 -5.10
CA ASP A 19 2.61 4.80 -4.01
C ASP A 19 1.20 5.31 -3.74
N THR A 20 0.21 4.46 -4.03
CA THR A 20 -1.17 4.91 -4.14
C THR A 20 -2.15 3.76 -3.92
N PRO A 21 -3.40 4.05 -3.52
CA PRO A 21 -4.44 3.04 -3.47
C PRO A 21 -4.70 2.38 -4.83
N HIS A 22 -4.81 1.06 -4.80
CA HIS A 22 -5.19 0.23 -5.94
C HIS A 22 -6.39 -0.64 -5.57
N ASN A 23 -7.40 -0.66 -6.43
CA ASN A 23 -8.58 -1.49 -6.22
C ASN A 23 -8.37 -2.87 -6.83
N VAL A 24 -8.58 -3.94 -6.07
CA VAL A 24 -8.58 -5.32 -6.57
C VAL A 24 -9.85 -5.53 -7.40
N LYS A 25 -9.67 -5.86 -8.68
CA LYS A 25 -10.77 -6.08 -9.64
C LYS A 25 -10.96 -7.55 -10.00
N ALA A 26 -9.92 -8.36 -9.90
CA ALA A 26 -9.98 -9.78 -10.21
C ALA A 26 -8.88 -10.56 -9.48
N ARG A 27 -9.07 -11.87 -9.36
CA ARG A 27 -8.08 -12.81 -8.83
C ARG A 27 -8.05 -14.08 -9.68
N ARG A 28 -6.85 -14.58 -9.97
CA ARG A 28 -6.63 -15.88 -10.60
C ARG A 28 -5.43 -16.57 -9.93
N GLY A 29 -5.70 -17.56 -9.09
CA GLY A 29 -4.67 -18.18 -8.26
C GLY A 29 -3.98 -17.14 -7.37
N HIS A 30 -2.66 -17.06 -7.48
CA HIS A 30 -1.80 -16.13 -6.74
C HIS A 30 -1.64 -14.74 -7.41
N MET A 31 -2.34 -14.48 -8.51
CA MET A 31 -2.26 -13.21 -9.24
C MET A 31 -3.53 -12.39 -9.08
N TYR A 32 -3.36 -11.08 -8.93
CA TYR A 32 -4.41 -10.11 -8.68
C TYR A 32 -4.41 -9.05 -9.76
N GLY A 33 -5.56 -8.87 -10.41
CA GLY A 33 -5.80 -7.75 -11.29
C GLY A 33 -6.18 -6.53 -10.46
N VAL A 34 -5.42 -5.45 -10.57
CA VAL A 34 -5.60 -4.24 -9.76
C VAL A 34 -5.70 -3.00 -10.64
N LEU A 35 -6.43 -2.00 -10.17
CA LEU A 35 -6.63 -0.72 -10.86
C LEU A 35 -6.07 0.43 -10.01
N CYS A 36 -5.11 1.17 -10.57
CA CYS A 36 -4.49 2.31 -9.91
C CYS A 36 -5.48 3.47 -9.77
N SER A 37 -5.61 4.04 -8.58
CA SER A 37 -6.44 5.24 -8.36
C SER A 37 -5.83 6.50 -8.98
N ASN A 38 -4.51 6.57 -9.11
CA ASN A 38 -3.79 7.71 -9.68
C ASN A 38 -3.84 7.73 -11.22
N CYS A 39 -3.21 6.76 -11.89
CA CYS A 39 -3.11 6.75 -13.35
C CYS A 39 -4.27 6.03 -14.06
N ARG A 40 -5.16 5.36 -13.30
CA ARG A 40 -6.29 4.57 -13.84
C ARG A 40 -5.90 3.40 -14.74
N CYS A 41 -4.62 3.06 -14.81
CA CYS A 41 -4.15 1.87 -15.52
C CYS A 41 -4.34 0.62 -14.67
N GLY A 42 -4.61 -0.50 -15.34
CA GLY A 42 -4.67 -1.82 -14.73
C GLY A 42 -3.32 -2.52 -14.79
N SER A 43 -3.00 -3.31 -13.76
CA SER A 43 -1.83 -4.20 -13.75
C SER A 43 -2.19 -5.55 -13.10
N VAL A 44 -1.34 -6.54 -13.32
CA VAL A 44 -1.42 -7.85 -12.67
C VAL A 44 -0.24 -7.99 -11.73
N VAL A 45 -0.51 -8.28 -10.46
CA VAL A 45 0.48 -8.32 -9.38
C VAL A 45 0.33 -9.61 -8.60
N SER A 46 1.43 -10.18 -8.10
CA SER A 46 1.39 -11.40 -7.28
C SER A 46 0.93 -11.11 -5.84
N ASP A 47 0.39 -12.12 -5.13
CA ASP A 47 0.13 -12.04 -3.69
C ASP A 47 1.41 -11.75 -2.89
N VAL A 48 2.53 -12.36 -3.28
CA VAL A 48 3.82 -12.18 -2.63
C VAL A 48 4.24 -10.71 -2.65
N GLU A 49 4.16 -10.04 -3.80
CA GLU A 49 4.49 -8.61 -3.91
C GLU A 49 3.56 -7.75 -3.05
N LEU A 50 2.25 -7.96 -3.16
CA LEU A 50 1.26 -7.21 -2.36
C LEU A 50 1.45 -7.42 -0.85
N ARG A 51 1.92 -8.60 -0.43
CA ARG A 51 2.13 -8.93 0.99
C ARG A 51 3.44 -8.37 1.51
N ILE A 52 4.54 -8.48 0.75
CA ILE A 52 5.82 -7.87 1.10
C ILE A 52 5.65 -6.36 1.24
N TYR A 53 4.93 -5.73 0.30
CA TYR A 53 4.69 -4.31 0.39
C TYR A 53 3.86 -3.92 1.61
N GLN A 54 2.79 -4.66 1.90
CA GLN A 54 1.97 -4.41 3.08
C GLN A 54 2.79 -4.44 4.38
N LEU A 55 3.68 -5.42 4.54
CA LEU A 55 4.53 -5.52 5.73
C LEU A 55 5.43 -4.29 5.87
N LYS A 56 6.10 -3.89 4.78
CA LYS A 56 6.95 -2.69 4.79
C LYS A 56 6.15 -1.43 5.12
N TRP A 57 4.98 -1.29 4.53
CA TRP A 57 4.11 -0.15 4.77
C TRP A 57 3.62 -0.09 6.22
N GLU A 58 3.30 -1.23 6.83
CA GLU A 58 2.93 -1.30 8.25
C GLU A 58 4.10 -0.94 9.16
N GLU A 59 5.32 -1.38 8.85
CA GLU A 59 6.54 -1.01 9.59
C GLU A 59 6.82 0.50 9.51
N GLU A 60 6.73 1.08 8.31
CA GLU A 60 6.92 2.52 8.09
C GLU A 60 5.84 3.35 8.81
N LEU A 61 4.58 2.91 8.73
CA LEU A 61 3.48 3.58 9.42
C LEU A 61 3.65 3.52 10.93
N GLN A 62 4.03 2.36 11.48
CA GLN A 62 4.27 2.22 12.91
C GLN A 62 5.38 3.16 13.38
N ALA A 63 6.49 3.24 12.64
CA ALA A 63 7.59 4.15 12.97
C ALA A 63 7.16 5.62 12.97
N ILE A 64 6.31 6.04 12.03
CA ILE A 64 5.74 7.39 11.99
C ILE A 64 4.86 7.64 13.22
N LEU A 65 3.98 6.69 13.56
CA LEU A 65 3.08 6.81 14.70
C LEU A 65 3.84 6.84 16.03
N ASP A 66 4.87 6.02 16.18
CA ASP A 66 5.75 6.00 17.36
C ASP A 66 6.46 7.36 17.50
N SER A 67 7.00 7.90 16.41
CA SER A 67 7.63 9.23 16.40
C SER A 67 6.65 10.34 16.82
N LEU A 68 5.38 10.26 16.45
CA LEU A 68 4.36 11.24 16.84
C LEU A 68 3.92 11.10 18.31
N ILE A 69 4.10 9.92 18.91
CA ILE A 69 3.84 9.71 20.34
C ILE A 69 5.00 10.26 21.17
N ASP A 70 6.23 10.02 20.71
CA ASP A 70 7.45 10.43 21.41
C ASP A 70 7.66 11.95 21.34
N ASP A 71 7.28 12.59 20.22
CA ASP A 71 7.29 14.04 20.06
C ASP A 71 5.97 14.56 19.43
N PRO A 72 4.92 14.76 20.26
CA PRO A 72 3.59 15.12 19.77
C PRO A 72 3.48 16.53 19.17
N LEU A 73 4.43 17.42 19.42
CA LEU A 73 4.31 18.83 19.08
C LEU A 73 5.54 19.43 18.38
N GLY A 74 6.70 18.77 18.36
CA GLY A 74 7.92 19.32 17.75
C GLY A 74 8.25 20.73 18.23
N ILE A 75 7.82 21.07 19.45
CA ILE A 75 8.14 22.34 20.07
C ILE A 75 9.52 22.13 20.65
N ASP A 76 10.53 22.42 19.84
CA ASP A 76 11.87 22.70 20.33
C ASP A 76 11.72 23.85 21.34
N ASP A 77 11.77 23.52 22.64
CA ASP A 77 11.84 24.50 23.71
C ASP A 77 13.17 25.27 23.57
N GLU A 78 13.13 26.39 22.84
CA GLU A 78 14.21 27.39 22.79
C GLU A 78 14.21 28.28 24.04
#